data_AF-A0A7X6NRM6-F1
#
_entry.id   AF-A0A7X6NRM6-F1
#
_cell.length_a   1.000
_cell.length_b   1.000
_cell.length_c   1.000
_cell.angle_alpha   90.00
_cell.angle_beta   90.00
_cell.angle_gamma   90.00
#
_symmetry.space_group_name_H-M   'P 1'
#
loop_
_entity.id
_entity.type
_entity.pdbx_description
1 polymer ?
#
loop_
_entity_poly.entity_id
_entity_poly.type
_entity_poly.pdbx_seq_one_letter_code
_entity_poly.pdbx_strand_id
1 'polypeptide(L)' 'DRFRRPDQIEFHAFRTRRAGNRQFMEVHVLVPGSWTVSRGHDFAEDVIDALVEVVPDIRVSTHLEPIGDPRSYADETDY' A
#
# COMPACT_ATOMS: atom_id res chain seq x y z
N ASP A 1 7.70 -10.47 1.02
CA ASP A 1 7.86 -11.63 0.10
C ASP A 1 6.57 -12.10 -0.55
N ARG A 2 5.45 -12.28 0.18
CA ARG A 2 4.17 -12.75 -0.39
C ARG A 2 3.63 -11.89 -1.56
N PHE A 3 3.65 -10.56 -1.40
CA PHE A 3 3.04 -9.62 -2.35
C PHE A 3 4.05 -8.87 -3.22
N ARG A 4 5.23 -8.59 -2.66
CA ARG A 4 6.28 -7.83 -3.34
C ARG A 4 6.86 -8.62 -4.51
N ARG A 5 6.99 -7.95 -5.66
CA ARG A 5 7.70 -8.45 -6.84
C ARG A 5 8.64 -7.34 -7.31
N PRO A 6 9.96 -7.48 -7.12
CA PRO A 6 10.90 -6.44 -7.49
C PRO A 6 10.66 -5.91 -8.92
N ASP A 7 10.72 -4.59 -9.08
CA ASP A 7 10.51 -3.88 -10.34
C ASP A 7 9.11 -4.06 -10.99
N GLN A 8 8.14 -4.65 -10.28
CA GLN A 8 6.76 -4.81 -10.76
C GLN A 8 5.72 -4.41 -9.72
N ILE A 9 5.90 -4.84 -8.48
CA ILE A 9 5.03 -4.56 -7.35
C ILE A 9 5.90 -4.22 -6.14
N GLU A 10 5.86 -2.97 -5.74
CA GLU A 10 6.68 -2.41 -4.66
C GLU A 10 5.81 -1.66 -3.65
N PHE A 11 6.37 -1.39 -2.49
CA PHE A 11 5.67 -0.70 -1.41
C PHE A 11 6.59 0.36 -0.79
N HIS A 12 6.03 1.52 -0.48
CA HIS A 12 6.77 2.61 0.14
C HIS A 12 5.84 3.47 1.00
N ALA A 13 6.41 4.53 1.59
CA ALA A 13 5.69 5.50 2.42
C ALA A 13 4.82 4.88 3.54
N PHE A 14 5.35 3.86 4.23
CA PHE A 14 4.65 3.25 5.37
C PHE A 14 4.52 4.23 6.52
N ARG A 15 3.29 4.66 6.81
CA ARG A 15 2.98 5.50 7.97
C ARG A 15 2.10 4.72 8.92
N THR A 16 2.41 4.75 10.21
CA THR A 16 1.50 4.23 11.24
C THR A 16 1.22 5.31 12.27
N ARG A 17 0.02 5.28 12.83
CA ARG A 17 -0.35 6.15 13.94
C ARG A 17 -1.34 5.47 14.86
N ARG A 18 -1.38 5.92 16.10
CA ARG A 18 -2.33 5.45 17.12
C ARG A 18 -3.20 6.61 17.59
N ALA A 19 -4.50 6.36 17.73
CA ALA A 19 -5.43 7.28 18.36
C ALA A 19 -6.28 6.52 19.38
N GLY A 20 -5.92 6.66 20.66
CA GLY A 20 -6.49 5.88 21.74
C GLY A 20 -6.25 4.37 21.57
N ASN A 21 -7.33 3.60 21.53
CA ASN A 21 -7.28 2.15 21.30
C ASN A 21 -7.24 1.76 19.81
N ARG A 22 -7.24 2.71 18.87
CA ARG A 22 -7.22 2.42 17.43
C ARG A 22 -5.84 2.60 16.84
N GLN A 23 -5.47 1.69 15.94
CA GLN A 23 -4.26 1.75 15.14
C GLN A 23 -4.62 2.02 13.68
N PHE A 24 -3.78 2.79 13.00
CA PHE A 24 -3.95 3.13 11.60
C PHE A 24 -2.64 2.89 10.87
N MET A 25 -2.73 2.43 9.64
CA MET A 25 -1.63 2.32 8.69
C MET A 25 -2.02 2.95 7.37
N GLU A 26 -1.09 3.67 6.78
CA GLU A 26 -1.13 4.10 5.39
C GLU A 26 0.08 3.49 4.68
N VAL A 27 -0.12 3.00 3.47
CA VAL A 27 0.94 2.43 2.64
C VAL A 27 0.68 2.73 1.18
N HIS A 28 1.72 3.07 0.44
CA HIS A 28 1.65 3.20 -1.00
C HIS A 28 1.99 1.86 -1.65
N VAL A 29 1.20 1.48 -2.65
CA VAL A 29 1.28 0.21 -3.37
C VAL A 29 1.55 0.52 -4.84
N LEU A 30 2.79 0.27 -5.26
CA LEU A 30 3.23 0.48 -6.63
C LEU A 30 2.91 -0.76 -7.47
N VAL A 31 2.23 -0.59 -8.60
CA VAL A 31 1.83 -1.69 -9.51
C VAL A 31 2.09 -1.33 -10.97
N PRO A 32 2.05 -2.29 -11.92
CA PRO A 32 2.18 -1.96 -13.34
C PRO A 32 1.05 -1.03 -13.81
N GLY A 33 1.40 0.08 -14.46
CA GLY A 33 0.41 1.07 -14.93
C GLY A 33 -0.57 0.56 -15.99
N SER A 34 -0.35 -0.64 -16.53
CA SER A 34 -1.28 -1.32 -17.43
C SER A 34 -2.42 -2.05 -16.69
N TRP A 35 -2.37 -2.15 -15.37
CA TRP A 35 -3.46 -2.73 -14.59
C TRP A 35 -4.71 -1.86 -14.68
N THR A 36 -5.86 -2.52 -14.78
CA THR A 36 -7.15 -1.84 -14.63
C THR A 36 -7.31 -1.39 -13.18
N VAL A 37 -8.11 -0.35 -12.96
CA VAL A 37 -8.47 0.10 -11.61
C VAL A 37 -9.03 -1.06 -10.77
N SER A 38 -9.90 -1.90 -11.36
CA SER A 38 -10.46 -3.07 -10.66
C SER A 38 -9.39 -4.04 -10.19
N ARG A 39 -8.44 -4.42 -11.08
CA ARG A 39 -7.37 -5.35 -10.70
C ARG A 39 -6.48 -4.77 -9.59
N GLY A 40 -6.21 -3.46 -9.67
CA GLY A 40 -5.46 -2.74 -8.65
C GLY A 40 -6.18 -2.71 -7.31
N HIS A 41 -7.48 -2.46 -7.32
CA HIS A 41 -8.33 -2.50 -6.13
C HIS A 41 -8.34 -3.89 -5.50
N ASP A 42 -8.60 -4.95 -6.28
CA ASP A 42 -8.62 -6.32 -5.76
C ASP A 42 -7.29 -6.68 -5.08
N PHE A 43 -6.16 -6.31 -5.70
CA PHE A 43 -4.85 -6.52 -5.10
C PHE A 43 -4.62 -5.71 -3.83
N ALA A 44 -5.10 -4.46 -3.77
CA ALA A 44 -4.99 -3.63 -2.58
C ALA A 44 -5.80 -4.22 -1.42
N GLU A 45 -7.01 -4.73 -1.68
CA GLU A 45 -7.83 -5.41 -0.68
C GLU A 45 -7.15 -6.68 -0.17
N ASP A 46 -6.56 -7.51 -1.05
CA ASP A 46 -5.80 -8.71 -0.64
C ASP A 46 -4.64 -8.36 0.31
N VAL A 47 -3.97 -7.22 0.08
CA VAL A 47 -2.90 -6.72 0.95
C VAL A 47 -3.45 -6.24 2.30
N ILE A 48 -4.58 -5.51 2.29
CA ILE A 48 -5.25 -5.03 3.49
C ILE A 48 -5.69 -6.21 4.36
N ASP A 49 -6.34 -7.21 3.77
CA ASP A 49 -6.79 -8.42 4.47
C ASP A 49 -5.61 -9.12 5.15
N ALA A 50 -4.50 -9.30 4.44
CA ALA A 50 -3.30 -9.91 5.01
C ALA A 50 -2.66 -9.08 6.15
N LEU A 51 -2.78 -7.76 6.13
CA LEU A 51 -2.31 -6.90 7.23
C LEU A 51 -3.24 -6.99 8.44
N VAL A 52 -4.56 -7.06 8.22
CA VAL A 52 -5.57 -7.22 9.27
C VAL A 52 -5.47 -8.60 9.92
N GLU A 53 -5.15 -9.66 9.16
CA GLU A 53 -4.88 -10.99 9.72
C GLU A 53 -3.75 -10.97 10.76
N VAL A 54 -2.71 -10.14 10.54
CA VAL A 54 -1.57 -10.01 11.45
C VAL A 54 -1.86 -9.03 12.59
N VAL A 55 -2.63 -7.97 12.33
CA VAL A 55 -3.00 -6.93 13.31
C VAL A 55 -4.52 -6.68 13.25
N PRO A 56 -5.34 -7.46 13.96
CA PRO A 56 -6.80 -7.47 13.78
C PRO A 56 -7.51 -6.12 13.94
N ASP A 57 -6.98 -5.22 14.77
CA ASP A 57 -7.62 -3.92 15.06
C ASP A 57 -7.04 -2.74 14.27
N ILE A 58 -6.16 -3.00 13.29
CA ILE A 58 -5.59 -1.94 12.45
C ILE A 58 -6.59 -1.50 11.37
N ARG A 59 -6.60 -0.20 11.10
CA ARG A 59 -7.28 0.35 9.92
C ARG A 59 -6.25 0.74 8.89
N VAL A 60 -6.26 0.05 7.76
CA VAL A 60 -5.31 0.29 6.66
C VAL A 60 -5.99 1.13 5.58
N SER A 61 -5.29 2.13 5.07
CA SER A 61 -5.60 2.79 3.81
C SER A 61 -4.43 2.65 2.85
N THR A 62 -4.71 2.56 1.56
CA THR A 62 -3.67 2.42 0.53
C THR A 62 -3.81 3.48 -0.54
N HIS A 63 -2.68 3.94 -1.07
CA HIS A 63 -2.63 4.63 -2.35
C HIS A 63 -2.08 3.66 -3.39
N LEU A 64 -2.86 3.40 -4.43
CA LEU A 64 -2.43 2.55 -5.53
C LEU A 64 -1.86 3.43 -6.63
N GLU A 65 -0.61 3.14 -7.03
CA GLU A 65 0.10 4.00 -7.96
C GLU A 65 0.91 3.24 -9.00
N PRO A 66 1.16 3.80 -10.20
CA PRO A 66 1.96 3.13 -11.21
C PRO A 66 3.45 3.15 -10.84
N ILE A 67 4.09 1.98 -10.77
CA ILE A 67 5.54 1.84 -10.49
C ILE A 67 6.43 2.59 -11.50
N GLY A 68 5.94 2.85 -12.71
CA GLY A 68 6.67 3.58 -13.75
C GLY A 68 6.44 5.09 -13.79
N ASP A 69 5.55 5.65 -12.95
CA ASP A 69 5.32 7.10 -12.88
C ASP A 69 6.29 7.72 -11.87
N PRO A 70 7.21 8.63 -12.27
CA PRO A 70 8.12 9.28 -11.34
C PRO A 70 7.43 10.04 -10.21
N ARG A 71 6.19 10.51 -10.42
CA ARG A 71 5.42 11.20 -9.37
C ARG A 71 5.03 10.28 -8.23
N SER A 72 5.01 8.96 -8.46
CA SER A 72 4.74 7.98 -7.42
C SER A 72 5.82 7.86 -6.36
N TYR A 73 6.95 8.53 -6.54
CA TYR A 73 8.05 8.54 -5.59
C TYR A 73 8.29 9.92 -4.98
N ALA A 74 7.45 10.91 -5.32
CA ALA A 74 7.68 12.29 -4.93
C ALA A 74 7.54 12.51 -3.41
N ASP A 75 6.76 11.68 -2.72
CA ASP A 75 6.52 11.78 -1.28
C ASP A 75 7.47 10.91 -0.44
N GLU A 76 8.40 10.17 -1.06
CA GLU A 76 9.43 9.43 -0.32
C GLU A 76 10.31 10.36 0.52
N THR A 77 10.43 11.63 0.10
CA THR A 77 11.24 12.65 0.77
C THR A 77 10.45 13.55 1.73
N ASP A 78 9.14 13.34 1.91
CA ASP A 78 8.28 14.20 2.75
C ASP A 78 8.45 13.96 4.27
N TYR A 79 9.61 13.43 4.72
CA TYR A 79 9.88 13.06 6.10
C TYR A 79 11.26 13.50 6.60
#